data_AF-A0A7T6Z803-F1
#
_entry.id   AF-A0A7T6Z803-F1
#
_cell.length_a   1.000
_cell.length_b   1.000
_cell.length_c   1.000
_cell.angle_alpha   90.00
_cell.angle_beta   90.00
_cell.angle_gamma   90.00
#
_symmetry.space_group_name_H-M   'P 1'
#
loop_
_entity.id
_entity.type
_entity.pdbx_description
1 polymer ?
#
loop_
_entity_poly.entity_id
_entity_poly.type
_entity_poly.pdbx_seq_one_letter_code
_entity_poly.pdbx_strand_id
1 'polypeptide(L)' 'MRLINPYNTSQMCSGCGAFVKKSLSERTHRCSCGYEEHRDINAAKNILRLGLMEEPKEIP' A
#
# COMPACT_ATOMS: atom_id res chain seq x y z
N MET A 1 -19.72 -0.63 -5.88
CA MET A 1 -18.63 -1.40 -5.24
C MET A 1 -17.53 -1.57 -6.27
N ARG A 2 -16.38 -0.92 -6.10
CA ARG A 2 -15.25 -1.01 -7.04
C ARG A 2 -14.28 -2.07 -6.54
N LEU A 3 -13.80 -2.95 -7.42
CA LEU A 3 -12.79 -3.94 -7.09
C LEU A 3 -11.40 -3.29 -7.15
N ILE A 4 -10.58 -3.52 -6.14
CA ILE A 4 -9.21 -3.00 -6.04
C ILE A 4 -8.26 -4.19 -6.10
N ASN A 5 -7.21 -4.08 -6.91
CA ASN A 5 -6.15 -5.09 -6.95
C ASN A 5 -5.29 -4.97 -5.67
N PRO A 6 -5.26 -5.99 -4.79
CA PRO A 6 -4.50 -5.92 -3.54
C PRO A 6 -3.02 -6.26 -3.72
N TYR A 7 -2.57 -6.61 -4.93
CA TYR A 7 -1.22 -7.07 -5.17
C TYR A 7 -0.17 -6.06 -4.69
N ASN A 8 0.84 -6.53 -3.96
CA ASN A 8 1.95 -5.76 -3.42
C ASN A 8 1.62 -4.61 -2.45
N THR A 9 0.36 -4.46 -2.02
CA THR A 9 -0.06 -3.38 -1.10
C THR A 9 0.63 -3.43 0.27
N SER A 10 1.06 -4.62 0.73
CA SER A 10 1.83 -4.80 1.97
C SER A 10 3.31 -4.39 1.86
N GLN A 11 3.85 -4.38 0.63
CA GLN A 11 5.23 -3.98 0.35
C GLN A 11 5.34 -2.47 0.18
N MET A 12 4.32 -1.83 -0.39
CA MET A 12 4.27 -0.38 -0.61
C MET A 12 4.11 0.38 0.70
N CYS A 13 4.92 1.41 0.94
CA CYS A 13 4.78 2.25 2.12
C CYS A 13 3.59 3.20 1.96
N SER A 14 2.65 3.17 2.89
CA SER A 14 1.52 4.11 2.90
C SER A 14 1.94 5.56 3.19
N GLY A 15 3.09 5.78 3.83
CA GLY A 15 3.62 7.11 4.13
C GLY A 15 4.31 7.79 2.94
N CYS A 16 5.10 7.05 2.15
CA CYS A 16 5.91 7.65 1.07
C CYS A 16 5.78 6.97 -0.31
N GLY A 17 5.05 5.86 -0.42
CA GLY A 17 4.90 5.10 -1.66
C GLY A 17 6.08 4.17 -2.01
N ALA A 18 7.17 4.19 -1.24
CA ALA A 18 8.34 3.36 -1.51
C ALA A 18 8.04 1.86 -1.41
N PHE A 19 8.65 1.06 -2.29
CA PHE A 19 8.53 -0.39 -2.24
C PHE A 19 9.55 -0.99 -1.25
N VAL A 20 9.05 -1.57 -0.17
CA VAL A 20 9.86 -2.21 0.87
C VAL A 20 9.68 -3.71 0.76
N LYS A 21 10.67 -4.42 0.17
CA LYS A 21 10.69 -5.88 0.14
C LYS A 21 10.81 -6.44 1.55
N LYS A 22 9.92 -7.37 1.87
CA LYS A 22 9.90 -8.13 3.11
C LYS A 22 9.23 -9.48 2.87
N SER A 23 9.56 -10.43 3.72
CA SER A 23 9.02 -11.80 3.77
C SER A 23 7.65 -11.85 4.47
N LEU A 24 6.95 -12.98 4.34
CA LEU A 24 5.65 -13.18 4.98
C LEU A 24 5.74 -13.24 6.51
N SER A 25 6.89 -13.58 7.08
CA SER A 25 7.14 -13.60 8.52
C SER A 25 7.38 -12.20 9.10
N GLU A 26 7.76 -11.21 8.28
CA GLU A 26 7.94 -9.83 8.72
C GLU A 26 6.58 -9.12 8.88
N ARG A 27 6.12 -9.02 10.13
CA ARG A 27 4.81 -8.46 10.49
C ARG A 27 4.82 -6.94 10.69
N THR A 28 6.00 -6.33 10.79
CA THR A 28 6.17 -4.87 10.92
C THR A 28 6.65 -4.29 9.58
N HIS A 29 5.98 -3.26 9.10
CA HIS A 29 6.44 -2.44 8.00
C HIS A 29 7.33 -1.33 8.55
N ARG A 30 8.62 -1.37 8.25
CA ARG A 30 9.58 -0.31 8.57
C ARG A 30 10.11 0.29 7.27
N CYS A 31 9.89 1.59 7.05
CA CYS A 31 10.33 2.30 5.86
C CYS A 31 11.45 3.30 6.17
N SER A 32 12.32 3.55 5.20
CA SER A 32 13.38 4.57 5.31
C SER A 32 12.85 5.99 5.46
N CYS A 33 11.58 6.25 5.14
CA CYS A 33 10.94 7.55 5.39
C CYS A 33 10.58 7.79 6.86
N GLY A 34 10.84 6.83 7.76
CA GLY A 34 10.49 6.90 9.17
C GLY A 34 9.12 6.31 9.51
N TYR A 35 8.35 5.84 8.52
CA TYR A 35 7.07 5.17 8.77
C TYR A 35 7.29 3.76 9.33
N GLU A 36 6.69 3.49 10.49
CA GLU A 36 6.70 2.19 11.15
C GLU A 36 5.30 1.82 11.66
N GLU A 37 4.75 0.70 11.19
CA GLU A 37 3.46 0.18 11.66
C GLU A 37 3.33 -1.32 11.34
N HIS A 38 2.30 -1.99 11.84
CA HIS A 38 1.97 -3.35 11.42
C HIS A 38 1.68 -3.44 9.92
N ARG A 39 2.21 -4.47 9.26
CA ARG A 39 2.16 -4.67 7.81
C ARG A 39 0.74 -4.66 7.25
N ASP A 40 -0.19 -5.30 7.95
CA ASP A 40 -1.58 -5.42 7.49
C ASP A 40 -2.34 -4.08 7.61
N ILE A 41 -1.99 -3.25 8.60
CA ILE A 41 -2.52 -1.87 8.72
C ILE A 41 -1.99 -1.00 7.57
N ASN A 42 -0.69 -1.10 7.27
CA ASN A 42 -0.11 -0.43 6.11
C ASN A 42 -0.79 -0.85 4.79
N ALA A 43 -1.05 -2.15 4.60
CA ALA A 43 -1.73 -2.66 3.42
C ALA A 43 -3.17 -2.12 3.33
N ALA A 44 -3.92 -2.09 4.43
CA ALA A 44 -5.28 -1.55 4.47
C ALA A 44 -5.31 -0.06 4.10
N LYS A 45 -4.36 0.75 4.59
CA LYS A 45 -4.22 2.17 4.20
C LYS A 45 -3.98 2.33 2.70
N ASN A 46 -3.15 1.47 2.10
CA ASN A 46 -2.91 1.49 0.66
C ASN A 46 -4.17 1.11 -0.14
N ILE A 47 -4.91 0.08 0.29
CA ILE A 47 -6.17 -0.32 -0.37
C ILE A 47 -7.20 0.80 -0.29
N LEU A 48 -7.35 1.44 0.89
CA LEU A 48 -8.24 2.58 1.06
C LEU A 48 -7.85 3.72 0.10
N ARG A 49 -6.56 4.07 0.04
CA ARG A 49 -6.05 5.10 -0.87
C ARG A 49 -6.38 4.78 -2.33
N LEU A 50 -6.17 3.55 -2.78
CA LEU A 50 -6.53 3.10 -4.14
C LEU A 50 -8.04 3.16 -4.39
N GLY A 51 -8.85 2.81 -3.38
CA GLY A 51 -10.31 2.91 -3.45
C GLY A 51 -10.84 4.34 -3.57
N LEU A 52 -10.10 5.32 -3.05
CA LEU A 52 -10.44 6.75 -3.09
C LEU A 52 -9.84 7.48 -4.30
N MET A 53 -8.84 6.91 -4.95
CA MET A 53 -8.26 7.47 -6.18
C MET A 53 -9.25 7.30 -7.34
N GLU A 54 -9.65 8.40 -7.98
CA GLU A 54 -10.26 8.32 -9.31
C GLU A 54 -9.19 7.85 -10.31
N GLU A 55 -9.51 6.85 -11.15
CA GLU A 55 -8.58 6.53 -12.24
C GLU A 55 -8.53 7.73 -13.19
N PRO A 56 -7.34 8.09 -13.72
CA PRO A 56 -7.32 8.96 -14.87
C PRO A 56 -8.15 8.24 -15.95
N LYS A 57 -9.28 8.83 -16.33
CA LYS A 57 -10.06 8.38 -17.49
C LYS A 57 -9.05 8.23 -18.62
N GLU A 58 -8.92 7.03 -19.19
CA GLU A 58 -8.26 6.88 -20.49
C GLU A 58 -8.98 7.86 -21.43
N ILE A 59 -8.26 8.92 -21.82
CA ILE A 59 -8.72 9.84 -22.85
C ILE A 59 -8.42 9.10 -24.16
N PRO A 60 -9.42 8.95 -25.06
CA PRO A 60 -9.27 8.19 -26.30
C PRO A 60 -8.18 8.74 -27.21
#